data_AF-A0A2P6WH75-F1
#
_entry.id   AF-A0A2P6WH75-F1
#
_cell.length_a   1.000
_cell.length_b   1.000
_cell.length_c   1.000
_cell.angle_alpha   90.00
_cell.angle_beta   90.00
_cell.angle_gamma   90.00
#
_symmetry.space_group_name_H-M   'P 1'
#
loop_
_entity.id
_entity.type
_entity.pdbx_description
1 polymer ?
#
loop_
_entity_poly.entity_id
_entity_poly.type
_entity_poly.pdbx_seq_one_letter_code
_entity_poly.pdbx_strand_id
1 'polypeptide(L)'
;MGLTRRRARRGQEGCSRLRHLDEAEADAEIFVSPSEEDLTFESAQRAITSLGQNQVHAYASSVMHDVDDFGIVWDAIGDWSDGAENSLILLCDVADRQRVRYIAALLGDKWNQKTVIPFVPSLFGKDVVYFFSVSKSPAQVRAGLDKEGIKYRTIEPRGATTRVWVFDEGGKMGDLMEKVGEHYDLEINFIRGTGEYLGGDTREEGHAAYKRVFEEYESTHEPHEGRNRKFSG
;
A
#
# COMPACT_ATOMS: atom_id res chain seq x y z
N MET A 1 13.03 56.33 20.57
CA MET A 1 12.00 56.33 19.49
C MET A 1 12.52 55.50 18.34
N GLY A 2 11.96 54.31 18.15
CA GLY A 2 12.46 53.28 17.23
C GLY A 2 12.05 53.52 15.78
N LEU A 3 12.99 53.33 14.87
CA LEU A 3 12.77 53.31 13.43
C LEU A 3 12.60 51.87 12.94
N THR A 4 11.42 51.61 12.40
CA THR A 4 10.92 50.36 11.87
C THR A 4 11.69 49.97 10.59
N ARG A 5 12.42 48.84 10.61
CA ARG A 5 12.90 48.18 9.39
C ARG A 5 11.91 47.10 8.96
N ARG A 6 11.14 47.38 7.91
CA ARG A 6 10.49 46.34 7.09
C ARG A 6 11.58 45.56 6.35
N ARG A 7 11.65 44.25 6.57
CA ARG A 7 12.31 43.30 5.65
C ARG A 7 11.27 42.33 5.11
N ALA A 8 11.34 42.14 3.81
CA ALA A 8 10.42 41.39 2.99
C ALA A 8 10.33 39.91 3.40
N ARG A 9 9.10 39.39 3.48
CA ARG A 9 8.80 37.96 3.40
C ARG A 9 8.98 37.52 1.95
N ARG A 10 9.98 36.69 1.68
CA ARG A 10 10.01 35.77 0.54
C ARG A 10 10.78 34.52 0.95
N GLY A 11 10.17 33.36 0.72
CA GLY A 11 10.81 32.05 0.76
C GLY A 11 10.61 31.29 2.06
N GLN A 12 9.42 30.68 2.23
CA GLN A 12 9.22 29.47 3.01
C GLN A 12 7.77 28.98 2.85
N GLU A 13 7.39 28.59 1.64
CA GLU A 13 6.23 27.73 1.40
C GLU A 13 6.73 26.61 0.50
N GLY A 14 6.91 25.44 1.09
CA GLY A 14 7.50 24.28 0.43
C GLY A 14 8.36 23.51 1.42
N CYS A 15 7.88 22.34 1.82
CA CYS A 15 8.55 21.37 2.68
C CYS A 15 8.49 21.63 4.20
N SER A 16 7.29 21.60 4.79
CA SER A 16 7.11 21.52 6.25
C SER A 16 6.21 20.39 6.77
N ARG A 17 5.73 19.48 5.92
CA ARG A 17 4.81 18.40 6.38
C ARG A 17 5.40 16.99 6.51
N LEU A 18 6.73 16.85 6.47
CA LEU A 18 7.40 15.60 6.83
C LEU A 18 7.63 15.42 8.35
N ARG A 19 6.96 16.21 9.21
CA ARG A 19 7.20 16.22 10.67
C ARG A 19 5.95 16.06 11.54
N HIS A 20 4.88 15.47 11.03
CA HIS A 20 3.73 15.11 11.86
C HIS A 20 3.19 13.73 11.45
N LEU A 21 3.98 12.69 11.74
CA LEU A 21 3.48 11.30 11.80
C LEU A 21 3.14 10.89 13.24
N ASP A 22 3.19 11.82 14.20
CA ASP A 22 3.04 11.51 15.63
C ASP A 22 1.59 11.64 16.15
N GLU A 23 0.62 12.10 15.35
CA GLU A 23 -0.83 12.07 15.69
C GLU A 23 -1.71 11.97 14.43
N ALA A 24 -1.27 11.27 13.38
CA ALA A 24 -1.99 11.19 12.12
C ALA A 24 -3.27 10.34 12.27
N GLU A 25 -4.42 10.84 11.78
CA GLU A 25 -5.41 9.94 11.20
C GLU A 25 -4.62 9.02 10.25
N ALA A 26 -4.55 7.74 10.57
CA ALA A 26 -3.73 6.83 9.78
C ALA A 26 -4.24 6.85 8.33
N ASP A 27 -3.30 6.95 7.38
CA ASP A 27 -3.59 6.84 5.95
C ASP A 27 -4.24 5.48 5.67
N ALA A 28 -5.19 5.42 4.72
CA ALA A 28 -5.68 4.14 4.24
C ALA A 28 -4.63 3.44 3.38
N GLU A 29 -4.54 2.12 3.46
CA GLU A 29 -3.53 1.34 2.74
C GLU A 29 -4.14 0.46 1.66
N ILE A 30 -3.51 0.41 0.48
CA ILE A 30 -3.87 -0.52 -0.60
C ILE A 30 -2.65 -1.36 -0.95
N PHE A 31 -2.83 -2.68 -0.93
CA PHE A 31 -1.84 -3.66 -1.38
C PHE A 31 -2.27 -4.24 -2.73
N VAL A 32 -1.43 -4.08 -3.74
CA VAL A 32 -1.71 -4.51 -5.12
C VAL A 32 -0.45 -4.98 -5.84
N SER A 33 -0.59 -5.87 -6.82
CA SER A 33 0.50 -6.36 -7.67
C SER A 33 0.15 -6.17 -9.16
N PRO A 34 1.13 -6.16 -10.09
CA PRO A 34 0.90 -6.19 -11.53
C PRO A 34 0.59 -7.59 -12.12
N SER A 35 0.33 -8.61 -11.30
CA SER A 35 -0.07 -9.99 -11.72
C SER A 35 1.02 -10.75 -12.46
N GLU A 36 2.26 -10.59 -12.03
CA GLU A 36 3.36 -11.43 -12.46
C GLU A 36 3.34 -12.73 -11.64
N GLU A 37 2.87 -13.84 -12.24
CA GLU A 37 2.79 -15.13 -11.54
C GLU A 37 4.16 -15.77 -11.32
N ASP A 38 4.27 -16.50 -10.20
CA ASP A 38 5.34 -17.47 -9.89
C ASP A 38 6.78 -16.92 -9.89
N LEU A 39 6.98 -15.65 -9.52
CA LEU A 39 8.35 -15.17 -9.32
C LEU A 39 8.95 -15.80 -8.05
N THR A 40 10.24 -16.12 -8.13
CA THR A 40 11.03 -16.31 -6.92
C THR A 40 11.22 -14.96 -6.23
N PHE A 41 11.46 -14.96 -4.92
CA PHE A 41 11.75 -13.73 -4.18
C PHE A 41 12.87 -12.89 -4.80
N GLU A 42 13.94 -13.55 -5.27
CA GLU A 42 15.06 -12.87 -5.92
C GLU A 42 14.65 -12.22 -7.26
N SER A 43 13.78 -12.88 -8.02
CA SER A 43 13.24 -12.33 -9.26
C SER A 43 12.29 -11.16 -9.00
N ALA A 44 11.41 -11.27 -8.00
CA ALA A 44 10.55 -10.17 -7.56
C ALA A 44 11.39 -8.95 -7.10
N GLN A 45 12.44 -9.19 -6.31
CA GLN A 45 13.35 -8.12 -5.86
C GLN A 45 14.11 -7.43 -7.01
N ARG A 46 14.37 -8.12 -8.13
CA ARG A 46 14.87 -7.45 -9.35
C ARG A 46 13.76 -6.70 -10.07
N ALA A 47 12.57 -7.31 -10.17
CA ALA A 47 11.44 -6.78 -10.90
C ALA A 47 10.98 -5.41 -10.38
N ILE A 48 11.11 -5.14 -9.08
CA ILE A 48 10.74 -3.83 -8.49
C ILE A 48 11.56 -2.63 -9.01
N THR A 49 12.66 -2.86 -9.74
CA THR A 49 13.43 -1.77 -10.39
C THR A 49 13.33 -1.79 -11.92
N SER A 50 12.47 -2.67 -12.46
CA SER A 50 12.33 -2.86 -13.90
C SER A 50 11.57 -1.71 -14.56
N LEU A 51 11.68 -1.62 -15.89
CA LEU A 51 10.85 -0.69 -16.66
C LEU A 51 9.35 -0.99 -16.51
N GLY A 52 8.98 -2.27 -16.40
CA GLY A 52 7.60 -2.69 -16.15
C GLY A 52 7.09 -2.14 -14.83
N GLN A 53 7.85 -2.28 -13.75
CA GLN A 53 7.49 -1.72 -12.45
C GLN A 53 7.36 -0.20 -12.50
N ASN A 54 8.29 0.51 -13.14
CA ASN A 54 8.18 1.97 -13.27
C ASN A 54 6.89 2.42 -13.98
N GLN A 55 6.41 1.64 -14.97
CA GLN A 55 5.13 1.90 -15.64
C GLN A 55 3.93 1.63 -14.72
N VAL A 56 3.99 0.54 -13.95
CA VAL A 56 2.98 0.17 -12.93
C VAL A 56 2.88 1.27 -11.87
N HIS A 57 4.02 1.69 -11.30
CA HIS A 57 4.12 2.79 -10.35
C HIS A 57 3.54 4.08 -10.94
N ALA A 58 3.99 4.50 -12.13
CA ALA A 58 3.52 5.73 -12.74
C ALA A 58 2.00 5.74 -12.98
N TYR A 59 1.42 4.58 -13.36
CA TYR A 59 -0.02 4.46 -13.51
C TYR A 59 -0.74 4.56 -12.15
N ALA A 60 -0.27 3.84 -11.12
CA ALA A 60 -0.81 3.95 -9.77
C ALA A 60 -0.77 5.40 -9.26
N SER A 61 0.36 6.10 -9.42
CA SER A 61 0.49 7.49 -9.00
C SER A 61 -0.45 8.42 -9.77
N SER A 62 -0.77 8.11 -11.03
CA SER A 62 -1.78 8.87 -11.78
C SER A 62 -3.20 8.60 -11.28
N VAL A 63 -3.55 7.35 -10.94
CA VAL A 63 -4.84 7.03 -10.33
C VAL A 63 -4.97 7.68 -8.95
N MET A 64 -3.91 7.63 -8.14
CA MET A 64 -3.86 8.34 -6.87
C MET A 64 -4.07 9.83 -7.10
N HIS A 65 -3.29 10.49 -7.96
CA HIS A 65 -3.47 11.92 -8.20
C HIS A 65 -4.88 12.30 -8.69
N ASP A 66 -5.51 11.46 -9.52
CA ASP A 66 -6.84 11.74 -10.06
C ASP A 66 -7.96 11.54 -9.01
N VAL A 67 -7.76 10.63 -8.04
CA VAL A 67 -8.81 10.22 -7.08
C VAL A 67 -8.53 10.68 -5.65
N ASP A 68 -7.27 10.83 -5.27
CA ASP A 68 -6.72 11.19 -3.96
C ASP A 68 -5.46 12.08 -4.11
N ASP A 69 -5.68 13.40 -4.10
CA ASP A 69 -4.71 14.46 -4.43
C ASP A 69 -3.31 14.32 -3.79
N PHE A 70 -3.20 13.65 -2.63
CA PHE A 70 -1.97 13.61 -1.81
C PHE A 70 -1.42 12.21 -1.53
N GLY A 71 -1.96 11.16 -2.14
CA GLY A 71 -1.50 9.81 -1.86
C GLY A 71 -0.07 9.52 -2.30
N ILE A 72 0.54 8.51 -1.66
CA ILE A 72 1.92 8.06 -1.91
C ILE A 72 1.92 6.62 -2.42
N VAL A 73 2.74 6.34 -3.42
CA VAL A 73 2.94 5.00 -3.98
C VAL A 73 4.38 4.53 -3.69
N TRP A 74 4.52 3.32 -3.17
CA TRP A 74 5.80 2.69 -2.86
C TRP A 74 5.94 1.37 -3.60
N ASP A 75 7.10 1.15 -4.22
CA ASP A 75 7.44 -0.15 -4.80
C ASP A 75 7.76 -1.15 -3.69
N ALA A 76 7.17 -2.34 -3.79
CA ALA A 76 7.29 -3.38 -2.78
C ALA A 76 7.31 -4.77 -3.41
N ILE A 77 7.46 -5.78 -2.56
CA ILE A 77 7.44 -7.19 -2.93
C ILE A 77 6.31 -7.84 -2.15
N GLY A 78 5.30 -8.35 -2.85
CA GLY A 78 4.35 -9.29 -2.25
C GLY A 78 5.07 -10.62 -2.07
N ASP A 79 5.13 -11.14 -0.86
CA ASP A 79 5.94 -12.32 -0.56
C ASP A 79 5.16 -13.34 0.27
N TRP A 80 5.29 -14.61 -0.13
CA TRP A 80 4.80 -15.76 0.59
C TRP A 80 5.84 -16.89 0.62
N SER A 81 5.54 -17.96 1.35
CA SER A 81 6.53 -19.01 1.66
C SER A 81 7.23 -19.61 0.44
N ASP A 82 6.48 -19.80 -0.64
CA ASP A 82 6.85 -20.53 -1.86
C ASP A 82 6.83 -19.66 -3.12
N GLY A 83 6.56 -18.36 -3.01
CA GLY A 83 6.55 -17.44 -4.14
C GLY A 83 6.59 -15.98 -3.72
N ALA A 84 6.78 -15.11 -4.70
CA ALA A 84 6.73 -13.67 -4.52
C ALA A 84 6.31 -13.00 -5.84
N GLU A 85 6.05 -11.71 -5.77
CA GLU A 85 5.79 -10.85 -6.92
C GLU A 85 6.23 -9.41 -6.62
N ASN A 86 6.59 -8.65 -7.64
CA ASN A 86 6.65 -7.19 -7.50
C ASN A 86 5.24 -6.67 -7.17
N SER A 87 5.18 -5.62 -6.36
CA SER A 87 3.94 -5.12 -5.77
C SER A 87 4.06 -3.62 -5.53
N LEU A 88 2.96 -3.00 -5.17
CA LEU A 88 2.87 -1.63 -4.71
C LEU A 88 2.14 -1.59 -3.36
N ILE A 89 2.57 -0.64 -2.53
CA ILE A 89 1.80 -0.16 -1.39
C ILE A 89 1.39 1.27 -1.69
N LEU A 90 0.10 1.55 -1.58
CA LEU A 90 -0.42 2.90 -1.71
C LEU A 90 -0.90 3.35 -0.34
N LEU A 91 -0.49 4.55 0.06
CA LEU A 91 -0.96 5.24 1.26
C LEU A 91 -1.87 6.37 0.79
N CYS A 92 -3.14 6.31 1.17
CA CYS A 92 -4.17 7.27 0.79
C CYS A 92 -4.44 8.23 1.95
N ASP A 93 -4.46 9.54 1.69
CA ASP A 93 -4.80 10.59 2.69
C ASP A 93 -6.33 10.65 2.93
N VAL A 94 -7.08 9.75 2.28
CA VAL A 94 -8.54 9.61 2.42
C VAL A 94 -8.91 8.41 3.29
N ALA A 95 -9.75 8.64 4.29
CA ALA A 95 -10.39 7.57 5.07
C ALA A 95 -11.75 7.12 4.49
N ASP A 96 -12.15 7.62 3.32
CA ASP A 96 -13.39 7.20 2.66
C ASP A 96 -13.24 5.80 2.08
N ARG A 97 -13.95 4.84 2.69
CA ARG A 97 -13.86 3.44 2.30
C ARG A 97 -14.35 3.15 0.88
N GLN A 98 -15.37 3.84 0.38
CA GLN A 98 -15.82 3.63 -0.99
C GLN A 98 -14.76 4.11 -1.98
N ARG A 99 -14.11 5.24 -1.68
CA ARG A 99 -13.02 5.79 -2.51
C ARG A 99 -11.78 4.89 -2.50
N VAL A 100 -11.34 4.41 -1.33
CA VAL A 100 -10.19 3.50 -1.21
C VAL A 100 -10.46 2.19 -1.96
N ARG A 101 -11.67 1.62 -1.81
CA ARG A 101 -12.09 0.44 -2.58
C ARG A 101 -12.09 0.71 -4.09
N TYR A 102 -12.55 1.88 -4.52
CA TYR A 102 -12.59 2.26 -5.94
C TYR A 102 -11.18 2.34 -6.54
N ILE A 103 -10.24 2.98 -5.84
CA ILE A 103 -8.82 3.01 -6.24
C ILE A 103 -8.27 1.58 -6.35
N ALA A 104 -8.48 0.76 -5.33
CA ALA A 104 -8.02 -0.64 -5.33
C ALA A 104 -8.61 -1.43 -6.50
N ALA A 105 -9.91 -1.26 -6.79
CA ALA A 105 -10.59 -1.89 -7.91
C ALA A 105 -10.05 -1.44 -9.27
N LEU A 106 -9.75 -0.14 -9.45
CA LEU A 106 -9.16 0.36 -10.70
C LEU A 106 -7.80 -0.29 -10.98
N LEU A 107 -6.96 -0.41 -9.96
CA LEU A 107 -5.63 -1.01 -10.06
C LEU A 107 -5.71 -2.53 -10.26
N GLY A 108 -6.57 -3.20 -9.49
CA GLY A 108 -6.82 -4.63 -9.62
C GLY A 108 -7.33 -5.01 -11.00
N ASP A 109 -8.28 -4.24 -11.54
CA ASP A 109 -8.82 -4.45 -12.89
C ASP A 109 -7.77 -4.19 -13.97
N LYS A 110 -7.03 -3.08 -13.85
CA LYS A 110 -5.97 -2.70 -14.79
C LYS A 110 -4.93 -3.80 -14.99
N TRP A 111 -4.54 -4.44 -13.90
CA TRP A 111 -3.52 -5.48 -13.90
C TRP A 111 -4.09 -6.90 -13.83
N ASN A 112 -5.40 -7.08 -14.04
CA ASN A 112 -6.02 -8.39 -14.10
C ASN A 112 -5.75 -9.27 -12.86
N GLN A 113 -5.80 -8.62 -11.68
CA GLN A 113 -5.59 -9.24 -10.38
C GLN A 113 -6.78 -10.11 -9.97
N LYS A 114 -6.50 -11.26 -9.37
CA LYS A 114 -7.52 -12.07 -8.71
C LYS A 114 -8.12 -11.32 -7.53
N THR A 115 -7.26 -10.72 -6.71
CA THR A 115 -7.62 -10.04 -5.47
C THR A 115 -6.64 -8.91 -5.14
N VAL A 116 -7.15 -7.84 -4.55
CA VAL A 116 -6.38 -6.73 -3.95
C VAL A 116 -6.87 -6.48 -2.52
N ILE A 117 -6.06 -5.81 -1.68
CA ILE A 117 -6.44 -5.53 -0.29
C ILE A 117 -6.51 -4.02 -0.06
N PRO A 118 -7.71 -3.41 -0.10
CA PRO A 118 -7.93 -2.11 0.51
C PRO A 118 -8.12 -2.26 2.02
N PHE A 119 -7.48 -1.39 2.79
CA PHE A 119 -7.63 -1.27 4.24
C PHE A 119 -7.90 0.18 4.61
N VAL A 120 -8.88 0.38 5.49
CA VAL A 120 -9.23 1.71 6.01
C VAL A 120 -9.12 1.70 7.53
N PRO A 121 -8.27 2.57 8.11
CA PRO A 121 -8.14 2.71 9.55
C PRO A 121 -9.46 3.02 10.25
N SER A 122 -9.67 2.39 11.39
CA SER A 122 -10.87 2.56 12.22
C SER A 122 -10.60 2.00 13.62
N LEU A 123 -10.88 2.81 14.64
CA LEU A 123 -10.71 2.43 16.05
C LEU A 123 -11.53 1.17 16.45
N PHE A 124 -12.65 0.93 15.76
CA PHE A 124 -13.53 -0.22 15.99
C PHE A 124 -13.36 -1.31 14.93
N GLY A 125 -12.36 -1.17 14.06
CA GLY A 125 -11.99 -2.16 13.06
C GLY A 125 -11.52 -3.46 13.71
N LYS A 126 -11.95 -4.58 13.11
CA LYS A 126 -11.55 -5.93 13.56
C LYS A 126 -10.20 -6.36 12.99
N ASP A 127 -9.78 -5.76 11.88
CA ASP A 127 -8.57 -6.13 11.15
C ASP A 127 -7.40 -5.24 11.58
N VAL A 128 -6.18 -5.72 11.34
CA VAL A 128 -4.97 -5.02 11.73
C VAL A 128 -3.97 -5.01 10.59
N VAL A 129 -3.33 -3.87 10.36
CA VAL A 129 -2.10 -3.78 9.55
C VAL A 129 -0.95 -3.55 10.51
N TYR A 130 0.01 -4.47 10.55
CA TYR A 130 1.27 -4.28 11.27
C TYR A 130 2.33 -3.74 10.33
N PHE A 131 3.19 -2.86 10.84
CA PHE A 131 4.33 -2.36 10.09
C PHE A 131 5.53 -2.04 10.98
N PHE A 132 6.72 -2.28 10.44
CA PHE A 132 7.98 -2.01 11.13
C PHE A 132 9.12 -1.88 10.12
N SER A 133 10.26 -1.35 10.57
CA SER A 133 11.45 -1.18 9.72
C SER A 133 12.67 -1.79 10.40
N VAL A 134 13.48 -2.52 9.62
CA VAL A 134 14.68 -3.21 10.10
C VAL A 134 15.88 -2.85 9.25
N SER A 135 17.03 -2.61 9.88
CA SER A 135 18.31 -2.39 9.19
C SER A 135 18.93 -3.71 8.70
N LYS A 136 18.20 -4.42 7.83
CA LYS A 136 18.57 -5.70 7.24
C LYS A 136 18.15 -5.72 5.77
N SER A 137 18.77 -6.58 4.97
CA SER A 137 18.37 -6.76 3.57
C SER A 137 17.00 -7.44 3.46
N PRO A 138 16.26 -7.26 2.36
CA PRO A 138 14.98 -7.91 2.14
C PRO A 138 15.02 -9.44 2.33
N ALA A 139 16.08 -10.09 1.84
CA ALA A 139 16.28 -11.54 1.99
C ALA A 139 16.48 -11.98 3.45
N GLN A 140 17.20 -11.19 4.25
CA GLN A 140 17.38 -11.46 5.69
C GLN A 140 16.08 -11.27 6.47
N VAL A 141 15.30 -10.25 6.07
CA VAL A 141 13.97 -10.01 6.65
C VAL A 141 13.01 -11.15 6.32
N ARG A 142 12.95 -11.57 5.06
CA ARG A 142 12.18 -12.73 4.61
C ARG A 142 12.47 -13.98 5.45
N ALA A 143 13.74 -14.33 5.60
CA ALA A 143 14.15 -15.52 6.35
C ALA A 143 13.78 -15.46 7.84
N GLY A 144 13.86 -14.28 8.47
CA GLY A 144 13.42 -14.12 9.86
C GLY A 144 11.90 -14.23 10.00
N LEU A 145 11.13 -13.63 9.08
CA LEU A 145 9.68 -13.75 9.04
C LEU A 145 9.21 -15.19 8.78
N ASP A 146 9.90 -15.95 7.94
CA ASP A 146 9.63 -17.38 7.72
C ASP A 146 9.81 -18.19 9.00
N LYS A 147 10.86 -17.89 9.78
CA LYS A 147 11.15 -18.57 11.05
C LYS A 147 10.05 -18.35 12.09
N GLU A 148 9.48 -17.14 12.12
CA GLU A 148 8.37 -16.81 13.01
C GLU A 148 6.99 -17.19 12.45
N GLY A 149 6.93 -17.78 11.25
CA GLY A 149 5.70 -18.30 10.65
C GLY A 149 4.80 -17.25 9.99
N ILE A 150 5.32 -16.06 9.68
CA ILE A 150 4.58 -15.00 8.99
C ILE A 150 4.50 -15.33 7.50
N LYS A 151 3.38 -15.88 7.04
CA LYS A 151 3.27 -16.44 5.68
C LYS A 151 3.02 -15.42 4.58
N TYR A 152 2.27 -14.37 4.85
CA TYR A 152 1.87 -13.37 3.85
C TYR A 152 2.34 -12.01 4.33
N ARG A 153 3.17 -11.35 3.53
CA ARG A 153 3.78 -10.08 3.89
C ARG A 153 4.11 -9.26 2.65
N THR A 154 4.19 -7.96 2.83
CA THR A 154 4.69 -7.05 1.82
C THR A 154 6.01 -6.46 2.31
N ILE A 155 7.08 -6.66 1.54
CA ILE A 155 8.44 -6.26 1.87
C ILE A 155 8.83 -5.08 0.99
N GLU A 156 9.21 -3.98 1.61
CA GLU A 156 9.48 -2.70 0.96
C GLU A 156 10.96 -2.31 1.18
N PRO A 157 11.85 -2.50 0.18
CA PRO A 157 13.26 -2.15 0.32
C PRO A 157 13.46 -0.62 0.34
N ARG A 158 14.15 -0.12 1.38
CA ARG A 158 14.47 1.31 1.58
C ARG A 158 15.97 1.50 1.80
N GLY A 159 16.76 1.26 0.75
CA GLY A 159 18.22 1.36 0.82
C GLY A 159 18.82 0.39 1.83
N ALA A 160 19.36 0.91 2.93
CA ALA A 160 19.95 0.10 4.02
C ALA A 160 18.92 -0.49 4.99
N THR A 161 17.66 -0.05 4.88
CA THR A 161 16.55 -0.52 5.71
C THR A 161 15.53 -1.25 4.86
N THR A 162 14.78 -2.15 5.48
CA THR A 162 13.63 -2.81 4.86
C THR A 162 12.42 -2.55 5.74
N ARG A 163 11.35 -2.01 5.14
CA ARG A 163 10.06 -1.87 5.80
C ARG A 163 9.20 -3.10 5.47
N VAL A 164 8.42 -3.54 6.43
CA VAL A 164 7.54 -4.70 6.31
C VAL A 164 6.13 -4.28 6.66
N TRP A 165 5.17 -4.83 5.93
CA TRP A 165 3.74 -4.68 6.17
C TRP A 165 3.07 -6.04 6.20
N VAL A 166 2.17 -6.26 7.16
CA VAL A 166 1.43 -7.51 7.34
C VAL A 166 -0.03 -7.19 7.59
N PHE A 167 -0.90 -7.66 6.69
CA PHE A 167 -2.35 -7.59 6.88
C PHE A 167 -2.83 -8.81 7.68
N ASP A 168 -3.54 -8.56 8.78
CA ASP A 168 -4.06 -9.55 9.72
C ASP A 168 -5.58 -9.44 9.80
N GLU A 169 -6.25 -10.31 9.03
CA GLU A 169 -7.71 -10.40 9.00
C GLU A 169 -8.25 -10.91 10.35
N GLY A 170 -9.01 -10.03 11.02
CA GLY A 170 -9.60 -10.29 12.33
C GLY A 170 -8.62 -10.22 13.50
N GLY A 171 -7.40 -9.70 13.32
CA GLY A 171 -6.49 -9.40 14.42
C GLY A 171 -5.98 -10.66 15.16
N LYS A 172 -5.70 -11.74 14.43
CA LYS A 172 -5.37 -13.07 14.98
C LYS A 172 -3.86 -13.30 15.12
N MET A 173 -3.02 -12.40 14.60
CA MET A 173 -1.57 -12.57 14.53
C MET A 173 -0.80 -11.88 15.66
N GLY A 174 -1.47 -11.32 16.67
CA GLY A 174 -0.83 -10.59 17.78
C GLY A 174 0.38 -11.31 18.39
N ASP A 175 0.20 -12.56 18.84
CA ASP A 175 1.26 -13.38 19.44
C ASP A 175 2.42 -13.68 18.46
N LEU A 176 2.14 -13.77 17.16
CA LEU A 176 3.20 -13.97 16.14
C LEU A 176 3.97 -12.68 15.92
N MET A 177 3.28 -11.54 15.89
CA MET A 177 3.92 -10.24 15.72
C MET A 177 4.75 -9.85 16.94
N GLU A 178 4.35 -10.23 18.16
CA GLU A 178 5.17 -10.07 19.37
C GLU A 178 6.52 -10.80 19.22
N LYS A 179 6.50 -12.07 18.77
CA LYS A 179 7.73 -12.83 18.49
C LYS A 179 8.61 -12.21 17.41
N VAL A 180 7.99 -11.60 16.39
CA VAL A 180 8.75 -10.84 15.36
C VAL A 180 9.43 -9.62 16.00
N GLY A 181 8.74 -8.92 16.90
CA GLY A 181 9.32 -7.81 17.68
C GLY A 181 10.51 -8.27 18.52
N GLU A 182 10.37 -9.38 19.25
CA GLU A 182 11.47 -9.99 20.02
C GLU A 182 12.64 -10.42 19.13
N HIS A 183 12.35 -11.04 17.97
CA HIS A 183 13.37 -11.51 17.03
C HIS A 183 14.26 -10.37 16.52
N TYR A 184 13.66 -9.22 16.23
CA TYR A 184 14.35 -8.07 15.67
C TYR A 184 14.73 -7.00 16.70
N ASP A 185 14.42 -7.22 17.99
CA ASP A 185 14.63 -6.27 19.08
C ASP A 185 14.01 -4.89 18.79
N LEU A 186 12.72 -4.90 18.44
CA LEU A 186 11.98 -3.69 18.08
C LEU A 186 10.51 -3.74 18.53
N GLU A 187 9.91 -2.57 18.64
CA GLU A 187 8.47 -2.42 18.82
C GLU A 187 7.77 -2.47 17.45
N ILE A 188 6.73 -3.30 17.35
CA ILE A 188 5.93 -3.43 16.14
C ILE A 188 4.82 -2.39 16.18
N ASN A 189 4.74 -1.53 15.16
CA ASN A 189 3.63 -0.61 15.00
C ASN A 189 2.44 -1.34 14.37
N PHE A 190 1.23 -0.89 14.69
CA PHE A 190 0.03 -1.43 14.11
C PHE A 190 -1.05 -0.36 13.96
N ILE A 191 -1.94 -0.57 13.00
CA ILE A 191 -3.16 0.22 12.79
C ILE A 191 -4.34 -0.74 12.79
N ARG A 192 -5.38 -0.41 13.55
CA ARG A 192 -6.67 -1.12 13.51
C ARG A 192 -7.55 -0.52 12.43
N GLY A 193 -8.31 -1.37 11.75
CA GLY A 193 -9.17 -0.93 10.66
C GLY A 193 -10.07 -2.02 10.10
N THR A 194 -10.64 -1.70 8.94
CA THR A 194 -11.45 -2.63 8.15
C THR A 194 -10.71 -2.89 6.85
N GLY A 195 -10.24 -4.12 6.68
CA GLY A 195 -9.67 -4.59 5.43
C GLY A 195 -10.57 -5.61 4.77
N GLU A 196 -10.33 -5.86 3.49
CA GLU A 196 -10.98 -6.95 2.78
C GLU A 196 -10.13 -7.48 1.64
N TYR A 197 -10.30 -8.76 1.32
CA TYR A 197 -9.82 -9.32 0.07
C TYR A 197 -10.84 -8.98 -1.03
N LEU A 198 -10.62 -7.86 -1.72
CA LEU A 198 -11.47 -7.42 -2.81
C LEU A 198 -11.10 -8.17 -4.08
N GLY A 199 -11.95 -9.10 -4.51
CA GLY A 199 -11.69 -9.92 -5.69
C GLY A 199 -12.41 -11.26 -5.64
N GLY A 200 -11.71 -12.30 -6.12
CA GLY A 200 -12.13 -13.70 -6.03
C GLY A 200 -10.96 -14.68 -6.22
N ASP A 201 -11.29 -15.96 -6.34
CA ASP A 201 -10.30 -17.04 -6.51
C ASP A 201 -9.77 -17.10 -7.96
N THR A 202 -10.55 -16.53 -8.89
CA THR A 202 -10.20 -16.42 -10.32
C THR A 202 -10.11 -14.96 -10.77
N ARG A 203 -9.46 -14.73 -11.90
CA ARG A 203 -9.35 -13.39 -12.49
C ARG A 203 -10.70 -12.88 -12.98
N GLU A 204 -11.54 -13.79 -13.48
CA GLU A 204 -12.90 -13.52 -13.90
C GLU A 204 -13.77 -13.07 -12.72
N GLU A 205 -13.63 -13.73 -11.57
CA GLU A 205 -14.30 -13.31 -10.33
C GLU A 205 -13.77 -11.97 -9.81
N GLY A 206 -12.45 -11.77 -9.86
CA GLY A 206 -11.79 -10.49 -9.55
C GLY A 206 -12.37 -9.35 -10.40
N HIS A 207 -12.37 -9.50 -11.72
CA HIS A 207 -12.95 -8.55 -12.66
C HIS A 207 -14.43 -8.25 -12.37
N ALA A 208 -15.23 -9.29 -12.07
CA ALA A 208 -16.62 -9.11 -11.71
C ALA A 208 -16.79 -8.36 -10.38
N ALA A 209 -15.92 -8.58 -9.41
CA ALA A 209 -15.92 -7.85 -8.14
C ALA A 209 -15.55 -6.38 -8.33
N TYR A 210 -14.52 -6.08 -9.13
CA TYR A 210 -14.11 -4.70 -9.42
C TYR A 210 -15.21 -3.93 -10.15
N LYS A 211 -15.91 -4.55 -11.10
CA LYS A 211 -17.06 -3.91 -11.77
C LYS A 211 -18.17 -3.51 -10.80
N ARG A 212 -18.49 -4.36 -9.81
CA ARG A 212 -19.49 -4.01 -8.78
C ARG A 212 -19.06 -2.79 -7.97
N VAL A 213 -17.77 -2.67 -7.65
CA VAL A 213 -17.23 -1.49 -6.97
C VAL A 213 -17.34 -0.24 -7.85
N PHE A 214 -17.09 -0.35 -9.16
CA PHE A 214 -17.27 0.76 -10.09
C PHE A 214 -18.71 1.24 -10.12
N GLU A 215 -19.67 0.32 -10.26
CA GLU A 215 -21.10 0.62 -10.28
C GLU A 215 -21.57 1.27 -8.98
N GLU A 216 -21.13 0.76 -7.83
CA GLU A 216 -21.47 1.33 -6.53
C GLU A 216 -20.96 2.77 -6.40
N TYR A 217 -19.67 2.99 -6.65
CA TYR A 217 -19.03 4.29 -6.48
C TYR A 217 -19.58 5.35 -7.46
N GLU A 218 -19.67 5.01 -8.74
CA GLU A 218 -20.09 5.93 -9.81
C GLU A 218 -21.60 6.20 -9.83
N SER A 219 -22.41 5.43 -9.10
CA SER A 219 -23.84 5.74 -8.92
C SER A 219 -24.09 7.01 -8.10
N THR A 220 -23.09 7.42 -7.31
CA THR A 220 -23.17 8.56 -6.38
C THR A 220 -22.08 9.61 -6.59
N HIS A 221 -21.13 9.36 -7.50
CA HIS A 221 -20.00 10.23 -7.80
C HIS A 221 -19.83 10.39 -9.31
N GLU A 222 -19.30 11.54 -9.77
CA GLU A 222 -18.96 11.69 -11.19
C GLU A 222 -17.88 10.67 -11.60
N PRO A 223 -17.97 10.07 -12.80
CA PRO A 223 -16.97 9.11 -13.27
C PRO A 223 -15.58 9.76 -13.37
N HIS A 224 -14.58 9.11 -12.78
CA HIS A 224 -13.20 9.61 -12.83
C HIS A 224 -12.55 9.36 -14.20
N GLU A 225 -11.70 10.29 -14.66
CA GLU A 225 -11.03 10.23 -15.96
C GLU A 225 -10.17 8.97 -16.16
N GLY A 226 -9.68 8.38 -15.05
CA GLY A 226 -8.89 7.14 -15.04
C GLY A 226 -9.55 5.95 -15.77
N ARG A 227 -10.90 5.93 -15.84
CA ARG A 227 -11.66 4.91 -16.60
C ARG A 227 -11.81 5.24 -18.10
N ASN A 228 -11.84 6.53 -18.45
CA ASN A 228 -12.11 7.00 -19.82
C ASN A 228 -10.86 7.11 -20.69
N ARG A 229 -9.65 6.95 -20.14
CA ARG A 229 -8.46 6.70 -20.95
C ARG A 229 -8.55 5.30 -21.57
N LYS A 230 -9.33 5.19 -22.66
CA LYS A 230 -9.07 4.21 -23.70
C LYS A 230 -7.64 4.48 -24.18
N PHE A 231 -6.68 3.78 -23.62
CA PHE A 231 -5.34 3.78 -24.16
C PHE A 231 -5.40 3.06 -25.50
N SER A 232 -5.53 3.87 -26.55
CA SER A 232 -5.09 3.54 -27.89
C SER A 232 -3.60 3.18 -27.83
N GLY A 233 -3.32 1.90 -27.61
CA GLY A 233 -2.11 1.23 -28.05
C GLY A 233 -2.30 0.70 -29.46
#